data_AF-A0A956EX53-F1
#
_entry.id   AF-A0A956EX53-F1
#
_cell.length_a   1.000
_cell.length_b   1.000
_cell.length_c   1.000
_cell.angle_alpha   90.00
_cell.angle_beta   90.00
_cell.angle_gamma   90.00
#
_symmetry.space_group_name_H-M   'P 1'
#
loop_
_entity.id
_entity.type
_entity.pdbx_description
1 polymer ?
#
loop_
_entity_poly.entity_id
_entity_poly.type
_entity_poly.pdbx_seq_one_letter_code
_entity_poly.pdbx_strand_id
1 'polypeptide(L)'
;MLNITAAEGKLVEKLLASKYEREVLREYVRVLEAGNDTQRAGLLRLIDQAMQPDADASESGVRMREAREALSGAEADWAALVGAQIVVESAETESLHHLSRWLTLALPALDVEWELGDAPVEHGTTRYFGDPDLPADMPWPTLADCTKGFKVSADEIDFRSQCRFVCQIALDDLAQLPGFAHLMGLGMLSVFSFGEAERFGISEVCVKWIRKETDLARRAHPDLDEFNQRLPDRKVRLKPNISLPEEYEGPWSADLEVGDGCEPPDSPASRFGLLGHTRATTGDDPSPGKDWQRLFSLPVDEDEVVWHTVAIRNSDLQRGELDQWRAVWVDMDG
;
A
#
# COMPACT_ATOMS: atom_id res chain seq x y z
N MET A 1 14.66 -2.13 4.80
CA MET A 1 15.00 -2.89 3.58
C MET A 1 15.01 -4.36 3.95
N LEU A 2 14.09 -5.14 3.37
CA LEU A 2 14.00 -6.59 3.61
C LEU A 2 15.33 -7.25 3.25
N ASN A 3 15.92 -8.00 4.18
CA ASN A 3 17.15 -8.76 3.90
C ASN A 3 16.80 -10.11 3.24
N ILE A 4 16.05 -10.03 2.13
CA ILE A 4 15.59 -11.18 1.36
C ILE A 4 16.54 -11.36 0.17
N THR A 5 17.09 -12.55 -0.01
CA THR A 5 17.94 -12.81 -1.19
C THR A 5 17.09 -12.77 -2.46
N ALA A 6 17.68 -12.48 -3.61
CA ALA A 6 16.95 -12.49 -4.89
C ALA A 6 16.24 -13.84 -5.17
N ALA A 7 16.78 -14.96 -4.65
CA ALA A 7 16.15 -16.27 -4.75
C ALA A 7 14.92 -16.41 -3.83
N GLU A 8 15.00 -15.90 -2.61
CA GLU A 8 13.87 -15.87 -1.66
C GLU A 8 12.76 -14.92 -2.13
N GLY A 9 13.12 -13.75 -2.69
CA GLY A 9 12.15 -12.80 -3.22
C GLY A 9 11.30 -13.42 -4.33
N LYS A 10 11.91 -14.20 -5.22
CA LYS A 10 11.21 -14.97 -6.26
C LYS A 10 10.29 -16.04 -5.68
N LEU A 11 10.63 -16.63 -4.53
CA LEU A 11 9.78 -17.63 -3.88
C LEU A 11 8.59 -17.00 -3.16
N VAL A 12 8.76 -15.84 -2.51
CA VAL A 12 7.62 -15.09 -1.97
C VAL A 12 6.71 -14.65 -3.11
N GLU A 13 7.27 -14.12 -4.19
CA GLU A 13 6.52 -13.76 -5.39
C GLU A 13 5.76 -14.96 -5.96
N LYS A 14 6.42 -16.12 -6.10
CA LYS A 14 5.79 -17.36 -6.55
C LYS A 14 4.68 -17.81 -5.59
N LEU A 15 4.88 -17.70 -4.27
CA LEU A 15 3.88 -18.04 -3.27
C LEU A 15 2.63 -17.15 -3.41
N LEU A 16 2.82 -15.83 -3.45
CA LEU A 16 1.73 -14.85 -3.63
C LEU A 16 1.04 -15.03 -4.98
N ALA A 17 1.79 -15.20 -6.08
CA ALA A 17 1.24 -15.39 -7.42
C ALA A 17 0.50 -16.72 -7.59
N SER A 18 0.98 -17.78 -6.92
CA SER A 18 0.28 -19.07 -6.86
C SER A 18 -0.94 -19.05 -5.94
N LYS A 19 -1.24 -17.91 -5.30
CA LYS A 19 -2.32 -17.79 -4.32
C LYS A 19 -2.18 -18.83 -3.20
N TYR A 20 -0.96 -18.97 -2.69
CA TYR A 20 -0.63 -19.89 -1.60
C TYR A 20 -0.90 -21.37 -1.92
N GLU A 21 -0.62 -21.82 -3.14
CA GLU A 21 -0.60 -23.26 -3.44
C GLU A 21 0.35 -23.98 -2.47
N ARG A 22 -0.17 -24.99 -1.76
CA ARG A 22 0.59 -25.71 -0.71
C ARG A 22 1.88 -26.32 -1.22
N GLU A 23 1.94 -26.72 -2.49
CA GLU A 23 3.16 -27.24 -3.11
C GLU A 23 4.27 -26.18 -3.18
N VAL A 24 3.91 -24.94 -3.53
CA VAL A 24 4.83 -23.80 -3.57
C VAL A 24 5.30 -23.42 -2.17
N LEU A 25 4.39 -23.43 -1.18
CA LEU A 25 4.74 -23.20 0.22
C LEU A 25 5.76 -24.23 0.72
N ARG A 26 5.55 -25.51 0.42
CA ARG A 26 6.47 -26.60 0.80
C ARG A 26 7.79 -26.55 0.04
N GLU A 27 7.79 -26.12 -1.22
CA GLU A 27 9.02 -25.84 -1.96
C GLU A 27 9.82 -24.73 -1.28
N TYR A 28 9.14 -23.65 -0.85
CA TYR A 28 9.79 -22.55 -0.16
C TYR A 28 10.39 -23.00 1.19
N VAL A 29 9.66 -23.80 1.98
CA VAL A 29 10.19 -24.44 3.19
C VAL A 29 11.50 -25.18 2.89
N ARG A 30 11.52 -26.04 1.86
CA ARG A 30 12.73 -26.83 1.51
C ARG A 30 13.92 -25.94 1.12
N VAL A 31 13.67 -24.83 0.43
CA VAL A 31 14.73 -23.89 0.05
C VAL A 31 15.31 -23.19 1.28
N LEU A 32 14.46 -22.75 2.22
CA LEU A 32 14.91 -22.14 3.47
C LEU A 32 15.71 -23.14 4.32
N GLU A 33 15.26 -24.40 4.43
CA GLU A 33 15.98 -25.46 5.15
C GLU A 33 17.33 -25.77 4.50
N ALA A 34 17.41 -25.82 3.17
CA ALA A 34 18.68 -26.00 2.46
C ALA A 34 19.66 -24.83 2.70
N GLY A 35 19.13 -23.63 2.98
CA GLY A 35 19.89 -22.45 3.41
C GLY A 35 20.20 -22.39 4.91
N ASN A 36 19.82 -23.40 5.70
CA ASN A 36 19.87 -23.41 7.17
C ASN A 36 19.02 -22.34 7.87
N ASP A 37 17.99 -21.83 7.22
CA ASP A 37 17.04 -20.89 7.82
C ASP A 37 15.88 -21.62 8.48
N THR A 38 16.16 -22.22 9.63
CA THR A 38 15.20 -23.07 10.35
C THR A 38 14.03 -22.28 10.93
N GLN A 39 14.22 -20.99 11.22
CA GLN A 39 13.21 -20.16 11.86
C GLN A 39 12.12 -19.76 10.85
N ARG A 40 12.50 -19.19 9.69
CA ARG A 40 11.53 -18.87 8.63
C ARG A 40 10.89 -20.14 8.06
N ALA A 41 11.65 -21.22 7.90
CA ALA A 41 11.10 -22.52 7.51
C ALA A 41 10.10 -23.07 8.54
N GLY A 42 10.34 -22.88 9.84
CA GLY A 42 9.42 -23.24 10.91
C GLY A 42 8.09 -22.49 10.80
N LEU A 43 8.14 -21.19 10.55
CA LEU A 43 6.95 -20.36 10.37
C LEU A 43 6.11 -20.81 9.16
N LEU A 44 6.73 -21.02 7.99
CA LEU A 44 5.99 -21.49 6.80
C LEU A 44 5.37 -22.88 7.01
N ARG A 45 5.99 -23.75 7.80
CA ARG A 45 5.39 -25.05 8.18
C ARG A 45 4.15 -24.88 9.04
N LEU A 46 4.15 -23.90 9.96
CA LEU A 46 2.95 -23.59 10.75
C LEU A 46 1.82 -23.07 9.85
N ILE A 47 2.14 -22.26 8.83
CA ILE A 47 1.14 -21.84 7.83
C ILE A 47 0.60 -23.07 7.07
N ASP A 48 1.46 -23.97 6.57
CA ASP A 48 1.03 -25.19 5.86
C ASP A 48 0.19 -26.13 6.75
N GLN A 49 0.43 -26.12 8.06
CA GLN A 49 -0.37 -26.85 9.05
C GLN A 49 -1.73 -26.19 9.28
N ALA A 50 -1.77 -24.87 9.48
CA ALA A 50 -3.00 -24.12 9.69
C ALA A 50 -3.95 -24.16 8.48
N MET A 51 -3.41 -24.35 7.26
CA MET A 51 -4.20 -24.54 6.04
C MET A 51 -4.81 -25.96 5.89
N GLN A 52 -4.62 -26.86 6.85
CA GLN A 52 -5.19 -28.21 6.79
C GLN A 52 -6.65 -28.21 7.27
N PRO A 53 -7.54 -29.01 6.65
CA PRO A 53 -8.96 -29.02 7.01
C PRO A 53 -9.26 -29.40 8.47
N ASP A 54 -8.34 -30.12 9.11
CA ASP A 54 -8.40 -30.65 10.47
C ASP A 54 -7.49 -29.90 11.45
N ALA A 55 -6.99 -28.71 11.07
CA ALA A 55 -6.16 -27.91 11.94
C ALA A 55 -6.94 -27.46 13.20
N ASP A 56 -6.34 -27.66 14.37
CA ASP A 56 -6.85 -27.09 15.63
C ASP A 56 -6.55 -25.59 15.64
N ALA A 57 -7.61 -24.77 15.67
CA ALA A 57 -7.50 -23.31 15.64
C ALA A 57 -6.76 -22.75 16.84
N SER A 58 -7.06 -23.25 18.04
CA SER A 58 -6.43 -22.78 19.27
C SER A 58 -4.94 -23.10 19.28
N GLU A 59 -4.57 -24.34 18.94
CA GLU A 59 -3.16 -24.75 18.89
C GLU A 59 -2.38 -23.98 17.80
N SER A 60 -2.97 -23.87 16.60
CA SER A 60 -2.32 -23.19 15.46
C SER A 60 -2.09 -21.70 15.74
N GLY A 61 -3.06 -21.02 16.35
CA GLY A 61 -2.95 -19.62 16.71
C GLY A 61 -1.86 -19.35 17.74
N VAL A 62 -1.81 -20.15 18.81
CA VAL A 62 -0.77 -20.02 19.85
C VAL A 62 0.62 -20.21 19.26
N ARG A 63 0.84 -21.29 18.50
CA ARG A 63 2.16 -21.60 17.92
C ARG A 63 2.59 -20.54 16.90
N MET A 64 1.65 -20.02 16.11
CA MET A 64 1.95 -18.94 15.15
C MET A 64 2.34 -17.64 15.87
N ARG A 65 1.62 -17.28 16.93
CA ARG A 65 1.92 -16.09 17.73
C ARG A 65 3.32 -16.17 18.36
N GLU A 66 3.62 -17.28 19.02
CA GLU A 66 4.93 -17.53 19.62
C GLU A 66 6.06 -17.50 18.58
N ALA A 67 5.85 -18.15 17.42
CA ALA A 67 6.84 -18.14 16.34
C ALA A 67 7.07 -16.73 15.76
N ARG A 68 6.02 -15.92 15.68
CA ARG A 68 6.10 -14.54 15.19
C ARG A 68 6.79 -13.61 16.18
N GLU A 69 6.46 -13.71 17.46
CA GLU A 69 7.06 -12.90 18.53
C GLU A 69 8.57 -13.17 18.69
N ALA A 70 9.02 -14.35 18.27
CA ALA A 70 10.44 -14.68 18.24
C ALA A 70 11.23 -14.02 17.08
N LEU A 71 10.55 -13.39 16.11
CA LEU A 71 11.18 -12.70 14.98
C LEU A 71 11.41 -11.22 15.30
N SER A 72 12.46 -10.63 14.72
CA SER A 72 12.73 -9.21 14.90
C SER A 72 13.26 -8.56 13.61
N GLY A 73 13.06 -7.24 13.50
CA GLY A 73 13.54 -6.45 12.36
C GLY A 73 13.03 -7.00 11.02
N ALA A 74 13.95 -7.23 10.08
CA ALA A 74 13.63 -7.69 8.72
C ALA A 74 12.90 -9.05 8.67
N GLU A 75 13.06 -9.90 9.69
CA GLU A 75 12.36 -11.18 9.78
C GLU A 75 10.87 -10.99 10.13
N ALA A 76 10.55 -9.99 10.94
CA ALA A 76 9.17 -9.63 11.26
C ALA A 76 8.46 -9.05 10.02
N ASP A 77 9.15 -8.20 9.26
CA ASP A 77 8.63 -7.67 7.99
C ASP A 77 8.38 -8.78 6.96
N TRP A 78 9.28 -9.77 6.89
CA TRP A 78 9.08 -10.96 6.06
C TRP A 78 7.88 -11.80 6.54
N ALA A 79 7.71 -12.00 7.84
CA ALA A 79 6.59 -12.75 8.39
C ALA A 79 5.23 -12.09 8.08
N ALA A 80 5.19 -10.75 8.13
CA ALA A 80 4.02 -10.00 7.69
C ALA A 80 3.70 -10.28 6.21
N LEU A 81 4.71 -10.27 5.32
CA LEU A 81 4.51 -10.52 3.89
C LEU A 81 4.01 -11.93 3.54
N VAL A 82 4.32 -12.94 4.35
CA VAL A 82 3.95 -14.34 4.05
C VAL A 82 2.64 -14.78 4.71
N GLY A 83 1.85 -13.88 5.30
CA GLY A 83 0.54 -14.26 5.85
C GLY A 83 0.49 -14.55 7.34
N ALA A 84 1.57 -14.37 8.10
CA ALA A 84 1.61 -14.82 9.49
C ALA A 84 0.54 -14.16 10.37
N GLN A 85 0.28 -12.86 10.19
CA GLN A 85 -0.75 -12.13 10.94
C GLN A 85 -2.16 -12.68 10.64
N ILE A 86 -2.46 -12.96 9.37
CA ILE A 86 -3.76 -13.52 8.95
C ILE A 86 -4.01 -14.85 9.67
N VAL A 87 -3.01 -15.73 9.78
CA VAL A 87 -3.16 -17.00 10.51
C VAL A 87 -3.49 -16.78 11.99
N VAL A 88 -2.86 -15.79 12.64
CA VAL A 88 -3.13 -15.46 14.04
C VAL A 88 -4.56 -14.97 14.22
N GLU A 89 -5.00 -13.99 13.44
CA GLU A 89 -6.35 -13.43 13.52
C GLU A 89 -7.42 -14.46 13.15
N SER A 90 -7.15 -15.29 12.13
CA SER A 90 -8.03 -16.38 11.73
C SER A 90 -8.17 -17.45 12.84
N ALA A 91 -7.11 -17.69 13.60
CA ALA A 91 -7.18 -18.61 14.74
C ALA A 91 -7.96 -18.01 15.92
N GLU A 92 -7.78 -16.72 16.20
CA GLU A 92 -8.48 -15.99 17.27
C GLU A 92 -9.99 -15.88 17.01
N THR A 93 -10.40 -15.85 15.74
CA THR A 93 -11.80 -15.82 15.30
C THR A 93 -12.37 -17.20 14.95
N GLU A 94 -11.65 -18.28 15.28
CA GLU A 94 -12.04 -19.69 15.00
C GLU A 94 -12.36 -19.98 13.51
N SER A 95 -11.72 -19.24 12.61
CA SER A 95 -12.05 -19.15 11.20
C SER A 95 -10.98 -19.70 10.26
N LEU A 96 -10.02 -20.47 10.78
CA LEU A 96 -8.92 -21.08 10.00
C LEU A 96 -9.38 -21.89 8.77
N HIS A 97 -10.59 -22.44 8.80
CA HIS A 97 -11.16 -23.15 7.66
C HIS A 97 -11.34 -22.25 6.41
N HIS A 98 -11.33 -20.92 6.58
CA HIS A 98 -11.32 -19.92 5.51
C HIS A 98 -9.92 -19.37 5.18
N LEU A 99 -8.88 -19.72 5.94
CA LEU A 99 -7.53 -19.18 5.78
C LEU A 99 -7.01 -19.28 4.34
N SER A 100 -7.17 -20.45 3.70
CA SER A 100 -6.70 -20.64 2.33
C SER A 100 -7.39 -19.67 1.36
N ARG A 101 -8.66 -19.34 1.58
CA ARG A 101 -9.42 -18.39 0.76
C ARG A 101 -8.87 -16.98 0.95
N TRP A 102 -8.67 -16.54 2.19
CA TRP A 102 -8.14 -15.20 2.48
C TRP A 102 -6.72 -15.01 1.97
N LEU A 103 -5.85 -15.99 2.14
CA LEU A 103 -4.50 -15.96 1.59
C LEU A 103 -4.51 -15.85 0.05
N THR A 104 -5.51 -16.41 -0.64
CA THR A 104 -5.63 -16.26 -2.10
C THR A 104 -6.05 -14.86 -2.57
N LEU A 105 -6.62 -14.05 -1.66
CA LEU A 105 -7.02 -12.68 -1.89
C LEU A 105 -5.97 -11.67 -1.40
N ALA A 106 -4.98 -12.10 -0.61
CA ALA A 106 -3.97 -11.23 -0.06
C ALA A 106 -3.11 -10.58 -1.15
N LEU A 107 -2.94 -9.27 -1.05
CA LEU A 107 -2.04 -8.49 -1.91
C LEU A 107 -0.88 -7.92 -1.09
N PRO A 108 0.35 -7.92 -1.61
CA PRO A 108 1.46 -7.24 -0.96
C PRO A 108 1.20 -5.72 -0.87
N ALA A 109 1.56 -5.13 0.27
CA ALA A 109 1.37 -3.71 0.57
C ALA A 109 2.57 -3.15 1.33
N LEU A 110 2.68 -1.82 1.35
CA LEU A 110 3.60 -1.09 2.22
C LEU A 110 2.80 -0.16 3.11
N ASP A 111 2.94 -0.32 4.42
CA ASP A 111 2.45 0.66 5.38
C ASP A 111 3.43 1.83 5.43
N VAL A 112 2.90 3.03 5.54
CA VAL A 112 3.68 4.25 5.71
C VAL A 112 3.63 4.65 7.17
N GLU A 113 4.81 4.88 7.77
CA GLU A 113 4.93 5.31 9.15
C GLU A 113 5.77 6.60 9.22
N TRP A 114 5.34 7.57 10.02
CA TRP A 114 6.09 8.80 10.24
C TRP A 114 7.40 8.52 10.99
N GLU A 115 8.54 9.00 10.45
CA GLU A 115 9.79 8.99 11.20
C GLU A 115 9.88 10.24 12.08
N LEU A 116 10.12 10.04 13.38
CA LEU A 116 10.36 11.13 14.32
C LEU A 116 11.81 11.64 14.18
N GLY A 117 11.98 12.91 13.83
CA GLY A 117 13.28 13.59 13.89
C GLY A 117 13.43 14.74 12.89
N ASP A 118 14.42 15.59 13.14
CA ASP A 118 14.72 16.78 12.32
C ASP A 118 15.79 16.51 11.24
N ALA A 119 16.05 15.23 10.93
CA ALA A 119 17.04 14.89 9.92
C ALA A 119 16.59 15.42 8.54
N PRO A 120 17.48 16.08 7.78
CA PRO A 120 17.13 16.56 6.44
C PRO A 120 16.67 15.40 5.56
N VAL A 121 15.58 15.59 4.84
CA VAL A 121 15.08 14.57 3.92
C VAL A 121 15.91 14.58 2.65
N GLU A 122 16.40 13.39 2.28
CA GLU A 122 17.28 13.21 1.13
C GLU A 122 16.54 13.48 -0.19
N HIS A 123 17.31 13.84 -1.22
CA HIS A 123 16.78 14.02 -2.56
C HIS A 123 16.39 12.68 -3.18
N GLY A 124 15.25 12.66 -3.88
CA GLY A 124 14.80 11.50 -4.66
C GLY A 124 14.27 10.33 -3.83
N THR A 125 14.05 10.49 -2.53
CA THR A 125 13.46 9.46 -1.66
C THR A 125 11.94 9.60 -1.56
N THR A 126 11.27 8.56 -1.05
CA THR A 126 9.88 8.68 -0.58
C THR A 126 9.79 9.61 0.62
N ARG A 127 8.86 10.57 0.60
CA ARG A 127 8.64 11.56 1.68
C ARG A 127 7.29 12.26 1.54
N TYR A 128 6.91 12.99 2.59
CA TYR A 128 5.70 13.81 2.63
C TYR A 128 6.05 15.27 2.81
N PHE A 129 5.25 16.13 2.19
CA PHE A 129 5.30 17.57 2.35
C PHE A 129 6.70 18.13 2.06
N GLY A 130 6.94 19.39 2.45
CA GLY A 130 8.14 20.10 2.07
C GLY A 130 8.27 20.26 0.56
N ASP A 131 9.42 20.67 0.06
CA ASP A 131 9.55 20.99 -1.36
C ASP A 131 9.76 19.72 -2.23
N PRO A 132 9.11 19.58 -3.40
CA PRO A 132 9.26 18.39 -4.25
C PRO A 132 10.58 18.37 -5.04
N ASP A 133 11.03 17.18 -5.44
CA ASP A 133 12.06 17.02 -6.46
C ASP A 133 11.39 16.93 -7.82
N LEU A 134 11.56 17.97 -8.64
CA LEU A 134 10.90 18.04 -9.95
C LEU A 134 11.91 18.43 -11.03
N PRO A 135 11.60 18.12 -12.30
CA PRO A 135 12.29 18.72 -13.42
C PRO A 135 12.17 20.24 -13.39
N ALA A 136 13.24 20.94 -13.79
CA ALA A 136 13.31 22.39 -13.73
C ALA A 136 12.24 23.09 -14.60
N ASP A 137 11.88 22.47 -15.72
CA ASP A 137 10.94 22.96 -16.72
C ASP A 137 9.49 22.47 -16.52
N MET A 138 9.25 21.56 -15.56
CA MET A 138 7.92 21.04 -15.29
C MET A 138 7.01 22.16 -14.77
N PRO A 139 5.83 22.43 -15.36
CA PRO A 139 4.90 23.38 -14.79
C PRO A 139 4.41 22.88 -13.43
N TRP A 140 4.22 23.81 -12.48
CA TRP A 140 3.62 23.47 -11.20
C TRP A 140 2.16 23.04 -11.41
N PRO A 141 1.70 21.89 -10.88
CA PRO A 141 0.34 21.42 -11.10
C PRO A 141 -0.72 22.40 -10.61
N THR A 142 -1.82 22.51 -11.36
CA THR A 142 -2.99 23.32 -10.99
C THR A 142 -4.23 22.46 -10.84
N LEU A 143 -5.31 23.03 -10.31
CA LEU A 143 -6.60 22.35 -10.23
C LEU A 143 -7.06 21.78 -11.58
N ALA A 144 -6.79 22.49 -12.69
CA ALA A 144 -7.05 21.97 -14.04
C ALA A 144 -6.40 20.59 -14.28
N ASP A 145 -5.19 20.34 -13.75
CA ASP A 145 -4.52 19.05 -13.85
C ASP A 145 -5.16 17.94 -13.01
N CYS A 146 -5.89 18.29 -11.94
CA CYS A 146 -6.55 17.31 -11.06
C CYS A 146 -7.88 16.80 -11.64
N THR A 147 -8.54 17.59 -12.50
CA THR A 147 -9.94 17.40 -12.95
C THR A 147 -10.22 16.19 -13.85
N LYS A 148 -9.43 15.13 -13.76
CA LYS A 148 -9.67 13.86 -14.48
C LYS A 148 -10.92 13.09 -14.01
N GLY A 149 -11.71 13.57 -13.03
CA GLY A 149 -12.80 12.79 -12.44
C GLY A 149 -14.07 13.53 -11.99
N PHE A 150 -13.99 14.80 -11.55
CA PHE A 150 -15.13 15.50 -10.96
C PHE A 150 -15.51 16.77 -11.72
N LYS A 151 -16.82 16.93 -11.99
CA LYS A 151 -17.39 18.18 -12.48
C LYS A 151 -17.65 19.10 -11.29
N VAL A 152 -16.62 19.81 -10.85
CA VAL A 152 -16.80 20.96 -9.97
C VAL A 152 -17.61 22.02 -10.73
N SER A 153 -18.59 22.64 -10.07
CA SER A 153 -19.30 23.80 -10.63
C SER A 153 -18.28 24.90 -10.91
N ALA A 154 -17.96 25.09 -12.19
CA ALA A 154 -16.82 25.88 -12.65
C ALA A 154 -16.93 27.39 -12.35
N ASP A 155 -18.05 27.85 -11.80
CA ASP A 155 -18.36 29.26 -11.67
C ASP A 155 -17.70 29.94 -10.45
N GLU A 156 -17.23 29.16 -9.45
CA GLU A 156 -16.73 29.72 -8.19
C GLU A 156 -15.22 29.52 -7.93
N ILE A 157 -14.52 28.76 -8.78
CA ILE A 157 -13.11 28.37 -8.53
C ILE A 157 -12.22 28.59 -9.75
N ASP A 158 -11.07 29.22 -9.53
CA ASP A 158 -10.06 29.42 -10.57
C ASP A 158 -9.29 28.11 -10.82
N PHE A 159 -9.48 27.49 -11.98
CA PHE A 159 -8.75 26.27 -12.37
C PHE A 159 -7.24 26.45 -12.52
N ARG A 160 -6.75 27.70 -12.49
CA ARG A 160 -5.32 28.02 -12.46
C ARG A 160 -4.75 28.03 -11.05
N SER A 161 -5.59 27.89 -10.02
CA SER A 161 -5.12 27.73 -8.63
C SER A 161 -4.18 26.55 -8.55
N GLN A 162 -3.03 26.80 -7.93
CA GLN A 162 -1.92 25.87 -7.85
C GLN A 162 -2.16 24.86 -6.74
N CYS A 163 -1.77 23.61 -6.98
CA CYS A 163 -1.90 22.54 -5.99
C CYS A 163 -0.81 22.63 -4.93
N ARG A 164 -1.12 22.19 -3.72
CA ARG A 164 -0.14 21.82 -2.69
C ARG A 164 0.64 20.58 -3.13
N PHE A 165 1.93 20.48 -2.79
CA PHE A 165 2.64 19.21 -2.83
C PHE A 165 2.34 18.37 -1.58
N VAL A 166 1.98 17.10 -1.78
CA VAL A 166 1.61 16.17 -0.71
C VAL A 166 2.73 15.19 -0.42
N CYS A 167 3.21 14.46 -1.42
CA CYS A 167 4.24 13.45 -1.22
C CYS A 167 4.97 13.12 -2.52
N GLN A 168 6.14 12.52 -2.35
CA GLN A 168 6.91 11.90 -3.41
C GLN A 168 7.12 10.44 -3.05
N ILE A 169 6.96 9.54 -4.01
CA ILE A 169 7.12 8.09 -3.84
C ILE A 169 8.19 7.65 -4.83
N ALA A 170 9.35 7.22 -4.31
CA ALA A 170 10.38 6.62 -5.15
C ALA A 170 9.95 5.20 -5.53
N LEU A 171 9.99 4.87 -6.82
CA LEU A 171 9.57 3.55 -7.30
C LEU A 171 10.53 2.43 -6.87
N ASP A 172 11.77 2.79 -6.56
CA ASP A 172 12.77 1.87 -5.97
C ASP A 172 12.32 1.37 -4.59
N ASP A 173 11.55 2.19 -3.85
CA ASP A 173 11.01 1.78 -2.55
C ASP A 173 9.85 0.77 -2.69
N LEU A 174 9.08 0.85 -3.78
CA LEU A 174 8.06 -0.17 -4.11
C LEU A 174 8.69 -1.48 -4.53
N ALA A 175 9.85 -1.43 -5.20
CA ALA A 175 10.57 -2.59 -5.69
C ALA A 175 11.10 -3.51 -4.57
N GLN A 176 11.02 -3.10 -3.31
CA GLN A 176 11.31 -3.98 -2.17
C GLN A 176 10.23 -5.07 -1.98
N LEU A 177 9.03 -4.89 -2.53
CA LEU A 177 7.99 -5.89 -2.50
C LEU A 177 8.22 -6.98 -3.56
N PRO A 178 7.94 -8.26 -3.23
CA PRO A 178 7.95 -9.35 -4.21
C PRO A 178 7.01 -9.04 -5.39
N GLY A 179 7.47 -9.29 -6.62
CA GLY A 179 6.69 -9.00 -7.85
C GLY A 179 6.72 -7.54 -8.32
N PHE A 180 7.49 -6.66 -7.66
CA PHE A 180 7.61 -5.24 -8.05
C PHE A 180 9.03 -4.81 -8.44
N ALA A 181 9.97 -5.76 -8.55
CA ALA A 181 11.35 -5.47 -8.92
C ALA A 181 11.49 -4.74 -10.27
N HIS A 182 10.53 -4.92 -11.19
CA HIS A 182 10.50 -4.23 -12.49
C HIS A 182 10.24 -2.72 -12.38
N LEU A 183 9.74 -2.23 -11.23
CA LEU A 183 9.56 -0.79 -10.98
C LEU A 183 10.87 -0.08 -10.63
N MET A 184 11.90 -0.84 -10.27
CA MET A 184 13.21 -0.30 -9.93
C MET A 184 13.80 0.47 -11.12
N GLY A 185 14.22 1.70 -10.85
CA GLY A 185 14.82 2.59 -11.81
C GLY A 185 13.83 3.30 -12.73
N LEU A 186 12.51 3.13 -12.54
CA LEU A 186 11.51 3.82 -13.37
C LEU A 186 11.29 5.29 -12.98
N GLY A 187 11.80 5.72 -11.80
CA GLY A 187 11.72 7.09 -11.32
C GLY A 187 10.86 7.23 -10.06
N MET A 188 9.96 8.22 -10.04
CA MET A 188 9.13 8.54 -8.88
C MET A 188 7.74 9.05 -9.26
N LEU A 189 6.81 8.95 -8.33
CA LEU A 189 5.52 9.62 -8.39
C LEU A 189 5.56 10.85 -7.51
N SER A 190 5.12 11.99 -8.03
CA SER A 190 4.86 13.20 -7.24
C SER A 190 3.37 13.42 -7.15
N VAL A 191 2.87 13.55 -5.92
CA VAL A 191 1.46 13.72 -5.60
C VAL A 191 1.24 15.15 -5.15
N PHE A 192 0.22 15.77 -5.73
CA PHE A 192 -0.23 17.11 -5.42
C PHE A 192 -1.72 17.07 -5.10
N SER A 193 -2.17 17.95 -4.22
CA SER A 193 -3.60 18.09 -3.90
C SER A 193 -4.03 19.54 -4.06
N PHE A 194 -5.28 19.75 -4.45
CA PHE A 194 -5.96 21.01 -4.28
C PHE A 194 -7.08 20.81 -3.26
N GLY A 195 -7.00 21.48 -2.11
CA GLY A 195 -7.99 21.37 -1.05
C GLY A 195 -8.61 22.73 -0.74
N GLU A 196 -9.93 22.82 -0.85
CA GLU A 196 -10.76 23.91 -0.32
C GLU A 196 -12.04 23.29 0.30
N ALA A 197 -11.84 22.27 1.15
CA ALA A 197 -12.93 21.50 1.74
C ALA A 197 -13.88 22.37 2.57
N GLU A 198 -13.35 23.29 3.39
CA GLU A 198 -14.18 24.15 4.24
C GLU A 198 -15.03 25.15 3.46
N ARG A 199 -14.48 25.69 2.36
CA ARG A 199 -15.13 26.77 1.60
C ARG A 199 -16.04 26.25 0.50
N PHE A 200 -15.60 25.20 -0.20
CA PHE A 200 -16.26 24.70 -1.40
C PHE A 200 -16.55 23.20 -1.36
N GLY A 201 -16.14 22.47 -0.31
CA GLY A 201 -16.34 21.03 -0.20
C GLY A 201 -15.53 20.24 -1.22
N ILE A 202 -14.33 20.72 -1.57
CA ILE A 202 -13.52 20.16 -2.65
C ILE A 202 -12.16 19.72 -2.11
N SER A 203 -11.77 18.49 -2.45
CA SER A 203 -10.39 18.05 -2.41
C SER A 203 -10.11 17.18 -3.62
N GLU A 204 -9.09 17.53 -4.38
CA GLU A 204 -8.73 16.93 -5.66
C GLU A 204 -7.26 16.55 -5.66
N VAL A 205 -6.90 15.48 -6.37
CA VAL A 205 -5.52 14.97 -6.41
C VAL A 205 -4.98 14.95 -7.83
N CYS A 206 -3.70 15.30 -7.98
CA CYS A 206 -2.94 15.13 -9.20
C CYS A 206 -1.69 14.29 -8.93
N VAL A 207 -1.54 13.20 -9.69
CA VAL A 207 -0.33 12.37 -9.64
C VAL A 207 0.44 12.54 -10.95
N LYS A 208 1.73 12.86 -10.81
CA LYS A 208 2.66 13.02 -11.93
C LYS A 208 3.76 11.97 -11.80
N TRP A 209 3.94 11.16 -12.85
CA TRP A 209 5.06 10.22 -12.94
C TRP A 209 6.26 10.92 -13.57
N ILE A 210 7.39 10.91 -12.84
CA ILE A 210 8.64 11.50 -13.26
C ILE A 210 9.64 10.38 -13.49
N ARG A 211 10.14 10.26 -14.73
CA ARG A 211 11.06 9.19 -15.12
C ARG A 211 12.48 9.45 -14.61
N LYS A 212 13.20 8.39 -14.26
CA LYS A 212 14.56 8.45 -13.69
C LYS A 212 15.59 9.21 -14.55
N GLU A 213 15.43 9.20 -15.86
CA GLU A 213 16.33 9.91 -16.79
C GLU A 213 16.22 11.44 -16.70
N THR A 214 15.28 11.96 -15.92
CA THR A 214 15.05 13.39 -15.78
C THR A 214 15.91 13.98 -14.67
N ASP A 215 16.61 15.07 -14.95
CA ASP A 215 17.35 15.82 -13.94
C ASP A 215 16.37 16.46 -12.95
N LEU A 216 16.51 16.09 -11.67
CA LEU A 216 15.64 16.58 -10.60
C LEU A 216 16.34 17.65 -9.77
N ALA A 217 15.61 18.73 -9.50
CA ALA A 217 16.03 19.74 -8.55
C ALA A 217 14.94 19.92 -7.49
N ARG A 218 15.37 20.27 -6.28
CA ARG A 218 14.44 20.69 -5.23
C ARG A 218 13.80 22.01 -5.63
N ARG A 219 12.48 22.03 -5.78
CA ARG A 219 11.75 23.21 -6.23
C ARG A 219 10.93 23.80 -5.10
N ALA A 220 11.27 25.02 -4.72
CA ALA A 220 10.50 25.78 -3.75
C ALA A 220 9.04 25.89 -4.22
N HIS A 221 8.12 25.76 -3.28
CA HIS A 221 6.72 26.06 -3.51
C HIS A 221 6.54 27.47 -4.08
N PRO A 222 5.59 27.66 -5.01
CA PRO A 222 5.12 28.99 -5.34
C PRO A 222 4.34 29.60 -4.16
N ASP A 223 3.99 30.88 -4.26
CA ASP A 223 3.09 31.53 -3.30
C ASP A 223 1.68 30.94 -3.49
N LEU A 224 1.27 30.07 -2.58
CA LEU A 224 -0.03 29.37 -2.60
C LEU A 224 -1.07 30.08 -1.71
N ASP A 225 -2.34 29.79 -1.96
CA ASP A 225 -3.43 30.22 -1.08
C ASP A 225 -3.33 29.57 0.31
N GLU A 226 -4.14 30.04 1.26
CA GLU A 226 -4.09 29.61 2.66
C GLU A 226 -4.41 28.12 2.88
N PHE A 227 -5.22 27.50 2.02
CA PHE A 227 -5.63 26.09 2.16
C PHE A 227 -4.64 25.13 1.49
N ASN A 228 -3.82 25.65 0.56
CA ASN A 228 -2.85 24.87 -0.21
C ASN A 228 -1.40 25.17 0.18
N GLN A 229 -1.15 25.82 1.32
CA GLN A 229 0.21 26.18 1.75
C GLN A 229 1.15 24.97 1.88
N ARG A 230 2.44 25.27 1.74
CA ARG A 230 3.53 24.33 2.00
C ARG A 230 3.49 23.87 3.45
N LEU A 231 3.47 22.55 3.65
CA LEU A 231 3.65 21.92 4.96
C LEU A 231 5.13 21.56 5.21
N PRO A 232 5.58 21.42 6.48
CA PRO A 232 6.93 21.00 6.81
C PRO A 232 7.23 19.59 6.28
N ASP A 233 8.46 19.38 5.82
CA ASP A 233 8.92 18.10 5.29
C ASP A 233 8.83 17.00 6.36
N ARG A 234 8.33 15.82 5.99
CA ARG A 234 8.18 14.67 6.85
C ARG A 234 8.81 13.45 6.20
N LYS A 235 9.77 12.87 6.90
CA LYS A 235 10.36 11.58 6.52
C LYS A 235 9.41 10.45 6.89
N VAL A 236 9.38 9.43 6.05
CA VAL A 236 8.58 8.23 6.29
C VAL A 236 9.42 6.98 6.20
N ARG A 237 8.97 5.97 6.94
CA ARG A 237 9.43 4.60 6.86
C ARG A 237 8.35 3.78 6.17
N LEU A 238 8.76 2.95 5.21
CA LEU A 238 7.87 1.99 4.57
C LEU A 238 8.06 0.61 5.17
N LYS A 239 6.96 0.01 5.62
CA LYS A 239 6.95 -1.29 6.27
C LYS A 239 6.18 -2.31 5.41
N PRO A 240 6.82 -3.40 4.97
CA PRO A 240 6.16 -4.47 4.24
C PRO A 240 5.03 -5.12 5.02
N ASN A 241 3.91 -5.33 4.34
CA ASN A 241 2.72 -5.96 4.90
C ASN A 241 1.89 -6.64 3.80
N ILE A 242 0.77 -7.23 4.19
CA ILE A 242 -0.24 -7.77 3.29
C ILE A 242 -1.58 -7.12 3.56
N SER A 243 -2.28 -6.85 2.48
CA SER A 243 -3.62 -6.29 2.48
C SER A 243 -4.61 -7.38 2.10
N LEU A 244 -5.76 -7.37 2.75
CA LEU A 244 -6.96 -8.14 2.47
C LEU A 244 -8.06 -7.16 2.06
N PRO A 245 -9.00 -7.60 1.21
CA PRO A 245 -10.14 -6.77 0.83
C PRO A 245 -11.13 -6.61 1.99
N GLU A 246 -11.92 -5.54 1.96
CA GLU A 246 -12.97 -5.26 2.96
C GLU A 246 -14.27 -6.03 2.65
N GLU A 247 -15.02 -6.40 3.70
CA GLU A 247 -16.11 -7.39 3.67
C GLU A 247 -17.40 -6.93 2.98
N TYR A 248 -17.78 -5.67 3.19
CA TYR A 248 -19.18 -5.25 3.11
C TYR A 248 -19.69 -5.15 1.66
N GLU A 249 -19.28 -4.13 0.92
CA GLU A 249 -19.54 -4.00 -0.52
C GLU A 249 -18.23 -3.70 -1.27
N GLY A 250 -18.22 -3.93 -2.58
CA GLY A 250 -17.02 -3.75 -3.39
C GLY A 250 -16.74 -4.96 -4.27
N PRO A 251 -15.70 -4.90 -5.13
CA PRO A 251 -15.47 -5.93 -6.14
C PRO A 251 -15.23 -7.33 -5.55
N TRP A 252 -14.80 -7.41 -4.30
CA TRP A 252 -14.37 -8.63 -3.63
C TRP A 252 -15.42 -9.25 -2.70
N SER A 253 -16.56 -8.60 -2.46
CA SER A 253 -17.56 -9.06 -1.47
C SER A 253 -18.00 -10.50 -1.69
N ALA A 254 -18.32 -10.89 -2.94
CA ALA A 254 -18.66 -12.28 -3.28
C ALA A 254 -17.50 -13.28 -3.05
N ASP A 255 -16.26 -12.83 -3.20
CA ASP A 255 -15.08 -13.65 -2.90
C ASP A 255 -14.77 -13.69 -1.41
N LEU A 256 -15.36 -12.81 -0.60
CA LEU A 256 -15.27 -12.85 0.85
C LEU A 256 -16.42 -13.60 1.49
N GLU A 257 -17.64 -13.56 0.92
CA GLU A 257 -18.88 -14.16 1.46
C GLU A 257 -18.61 -15.40 2.31
N VAL A 258 -18.61 -15.17 3.62
CA VAL A 258 -18.47 -16.21 4.61
C VAL A 258 -19.89 -16.57 5.05
N GLY A 259 -20.30 -17.83 4.83
CA GLY A 259 -21.59 -18.28 5.35
C GLY A 259 -21.61 -18.25 6.88
N ASP A 260 -22.80 -18.01 7.47
CA ASP A 260 -23.11 -18.12 8.91
C ASP A 260 -22.05 -17.55 9.89
N GLY A 261 -22.06 -16.23 10.09
CA GLY A 261 -21.53 -15.60 11.32
C GLY A 261 -20.02 -15.65 11.52
N CYS A 262 -19.24 -15.91 10.47
CA CYS A 262 -17.79 -15.85 10.51
C CYS A 262 -17.32 -14.55 9.85
N GLU A 263 -16.66 -13.69 10.61
CA GLU A 263 -16.10 -12.43 10.11
C GLU A 263 -14.70 -12.70 9.50
N PRO A 264 -14.35 -12.05 8.37
CA PRO A 264 -12.98 -12.08 7.87
C PRO A 264 -12.03 -11.44 8.87
N PRO A 265 -10.74 -11.87 8.90
CA PRO A 265 -9.76 -11.24 9.76
C PRO A 265 -9.56 -9.80 9.33
N ASP A 266 -9.35 -8.93 10.31
CA ASP A 266 -8.96 -7.55 10.04
C ASP A 266 -7.76 -7.53 9.10
N SER A 267 -7.78 -6.62 8.13
CA SER A 267 -6.68 -6.60 7.20
C SER A 267 -5.42 -6.03 7.86
N PRO A 268 -4.28 -6.78 7.86
CA PRO A 268 -3.08 -6.37 8.59
C PRO A 268 -2.43 -5.07 8.14
N ALA A 269 -2.50 -4.77 6.83
CA ALA A 269 -2.00 -3.50 6.29
C ALA A 269 -2.81 -2.32 6.88
N SER A 270 -2.19 -1.16 6.98
CA SER A 270 -2.89 0.04 7.40
C SER A 270 -3.59 0.72 6.21
N ARG A 271 -4.52 1.63 6.52
CA ARG A 271 -5.10 2.54 5.53
C ARG A 271 -4.03 3.46 4.92
N PHE A 272 -3.05 3.86 5.73
CA PHE A 272 -1.94 4.70 5.29
C PHE A 272 -0.86 3.86 4.63
N GLY A 273 -0.95 3.76 3.30
CA GLY A 273 -0.12 2.80 2.62
C GLY A 273 -0.07 2.95 1.11
N LEU A 274 0.88 2.22 0.55
CA LEU A 274 1.11 2.04 -0.88
C LEU A 274 0.75 0.59 -1.24
N LEU A 275 0.16 0.38 -2.42
CA LEU A 275 -0.21 -0.95 -2.90
C LEU A 275 -1.24 -1.69 -2.01
N GLY A 276 -1.67 -2.88 -2.41
CA GLY A 276 -2.71 -3.64 -1.70
C GLY A 276 -4.13 -3.31 -2.16
N HIS A 277 -5.13 -3.70 -1.35
CA HIS A 277 -6.53 -3.37 -1.60
C HIS A 277 -6.82 -1.92 -1.21
N THR A 278 -7.80 -1.32 -1.88
CA THR A 278 -8.28 0.01 -1.53
C THR A 278 -9.18 -0.07 -0.30
N ARG A 279 -9.17 1.00 0.49
CA ARG A 279 -9.96 1.12 1.71
C ARG A 279 -10.59 2.50 1.81
N ALA A 280 -11.83 2.54 2.28
CA ALA A 280 -12.51 3.76 2.65
C ALA A 280 -12.55 3.87 4.19
N THR A 281 -12.75 5.07 4.73
CA THR A 281 -13.06 5.27 6.16
C THR A 281 -14.50 5.00 6.47
N THR A 282 -15.36 5.32 5.53
CA THR A 282 -16.79 5.15 5.60
C THR A 282 -17.22 4.43 4.33
N GLY A 283 -17.91 3.31 4.51
CA GLY A 283 -18.31 2.45 3.40
C GLY A 283 -17.21 1.50 2.96
N ASP A 284 -17.22 1.24 1.66
CA ASP A 284 -16.80 -0.02 1.06
C ASP A 284 -15.51 0.11 0.26
N ASP A 285 -14.94 -1.02 -0.19
CA ASP A 285 -13.78 -1.01 -1.08
C ASP A 285 -14.13 -0.20 -2.36
N PRO A 286 -13.52 0.99 -2.55
CA PRO A 286 -13.91 1.92 -3.62
C PRO A 286 -13.32 1.53 -4.98
N SER A 287 -12.67 0.37 -5.10
CA SER A 287 -12.08 -0.08 -6.35
C SER A 287 -13.11 -0.18 -7.48
N PRO A 288 -12.82 0.32 -8.70
CA PRO A 288 -13.71 0.20 -9.84
C PRO A 288 -13.97 -1.26 -10.29
N GLY A 289 -13.12 -2.20 -9.88
CA GLY A 289 -13.21 -3.62 -10.22
C GLY A 289 -12.01 -4.41 -9.71
N LYS A 290 -12.07 -5.75 -9.80
CA LYS A 290 -11.03 -6.68 -9.32
C LYS A 290 -9.67 -6.55 -10.05
N ASP A 291 -9.64 -5.90 -11.20
CA ASP A 291 -8.41 -5.63 -11.96
C ASP A 291 -7.70 -4.34 -11.53
N TRP A 292 -8.25 -3.64 -10.53
CA TRP A 292 -7.65 -2.46 -9.90
C TRP A 292 -7.03 -2.85 -8.57
N GLN A 293 -6.00 -2.11 -8.18
CA GLN A 293 -5.44 -2.15 -6.83
C GLN A 293 -5.13 -0.73 -6.36
N ARG A 294 -4.98 -0.56 -5.05
CA ARG A 294 -4.50 0.69 -4.46
C ARG A 294 -3.13 1.01 -5.05
N LEU A 295 -2.94 2.21 -5.56
CA LEU A 295 -1.60 2.76 -5.79
C LEU A 295 -1.11 3.36 -4.47
N PHE A 296 -1.96 4.19 -3.85
CA PHE A 296 -1.75 4.74 -2.53
C PHE A 296 -3.07 5.15 -1.86
N SER A 297 -3.05 5.25 -0.52
CA SER A 297 -4.07 5.92 0.30
C SER A 297 -3.35 6.74 1.35
N LEU A 298 -3.45 8.06 1.25
CA LEU A 298 -2.57 8.99 1.96
C LEU A 298 -3.37 10.18 2.50
N PRO A 299 -3.02 10.69 3.70
CA PRO A 299 -3.53 11.97 4.17
C PRO A 299 -2.90 13.09 3.33
N VAL A 300 -3.66 14.15 3.07
CA VAL A 300 -3.14 15.31 2.35
C VAL A 300 -2.82 16.49 3.26
N ASP A 301 -3.34 16.52 4.48
CA ASP A 301 -3.05 17.53 5.51
C ASP A 301 -2.31 16.93 6.73
N GLU A 302 -1.88 17.79 7.64
CA GLU A 302 -1.10 17.38 8.84
C GLU A 302 -1.95 16.73 9.93
N ASP A 303 -3.24 17.05 9.97
CA ASP A 303 -4.19 16.57 10.98
C ASP A 303 -4.82 15.23 10.56
N GLU A 304 -4.47 14.74 9.36
CA GLU A 304 -4.96 13.50 8.75
C GLU A 304 -6.50 13.51 8.60
N VAL A 305 -7.08 14.69 8.36
CA VAL A 305 -8.54 14.86 8.21
C VAL A 305 -8.99 14.45 6.81
N VAL A 306 -8.23 14.84 5.78
CA VAL A 306 -8.56 14.56 4.39
C VAL A 306 -7.64 13.50 3.82
N TRP A 307 -8.23 12.43 3.26
CA TRP A 307 -7.49 11.34 2.64
C TRP A 307 -7.84 11.18 1.17
N HIS A 308 -6.83 10.91 0.36
CA HIS A 308 -7.01 10.52 -1.03
C HIS A 308 -6.60 9.06 -1.23
N THR A 309 -7.53 8.26 -1.75
CA THR A 309 -7.24 6.92 -2.24
C THR A 309 -7.19 6.94 -3.77
N VAL A 310 -6.05 6.53 -4.32
CA VAL A 310 -5.81 6.43 -5.76
C VAL A 310 -5.54 4.98 -6.12
N ALA A 311 -6.18 4.51 -7.17
CA ALA A 311 -6.03 3.16 -7.70
C ALA A 311 -5.39 3.16 -9.09
N ILE A 312 -4.77 2.04 -9.45
CA ILE A 312 -4.19 1.76 -10.76
C ILE A 312 -4.59 0.35 -11.20
N ARG A 313 -4.71 0.13 -12.52
CA ARG A 313 -4.94 -1.22 -13.05
C ARG A 313 -3.71 -2.10 -12.81
N ASN A 314 -3.95 -3.35 -12.45
CA ASN A 314 -2.91 -4.36 -12.27
C ASN A 314 -2.07 -4.51 -13.55
N SER A 315 -2.69 -4.50 -14.73
CA SER A 315 -1.98 -4.58 -16.02
C SER A 315 -1.02 -3.42 -16.26
N ASP A 316 -1.33 -2.23 -15.76
CA ASP A 316 -0.55 -1.02 -16.01
C ASP A 316 0.60 -0.95 -15.03
N LEU A 317 0.35 -1.30 -13.77
CA LEU A 317 1.39 -1.44 -12.75
C LEU A 317 2.41 -2.53 -13.11
N GLN A 318 1.96 -3.67 -13.64
CA GLN A 318 2.86 -4.75 -14.09
C GLN A 318 3.70 -4.37 -15.31
N ARG A 319 3.23 -3.44 -16.14
CA ARG A 319 3.98 -2.91 -17.28
C ARG A 319 4.84 -1.70 -16.92
N GLY A 320 4.74 -1.18 -15.68
CA GLY A 320 5.38 0.07 -15.28
C GLY A 320 4.78 1.31 -15.96
N GLU A 321 3.53 1.24 -16.43
CA GLU A 321 2.81 2.34 -17.09
C GLU A 321 1.99 3.12 -16.04
N LEU A 322 2.62 4.06 -15.32
CA LEU A 322 2.04 4.69 -14.13
C LEU A 322 1.20 5.96 -14.40
N ASP A 323 0.97 6.30 -15.67
CA ASP A 323 0.23 7.51 -16.07
C ASP A 323 -1.30 7.34 -15.98
N GLN A 324 -1.79 6.11 -15.88
CA GLN A 324 -3.20 5.75 -15.92
C GLN A 324 -3.72 5.36 -14.53
N TRP A 325 -3.83 6.35 -13.66
CA TRP A 325 -4.39 6.22 -12.32
C TRP A 325 -5.81 6.81 -12.24
N ARG A 326 -6.55 6.45 -11.18
CA ARG A 326 -7.86 7.03 -10.85
C ARG A 326 -7.94 7.37 -9.37
N ALA A 327 -8.40 8.58 -9.05
CA ALA A 327 -8.92 8.86 -7.72
C ALA A 327 -10.22 8.07 -7.54
N VAL A 328 -10.30 7.27 -6.48
CA VAL A 328 -11.45 6.38 -6.23
C VAL A 328 -12.18 6.71 -4.95
N TRP A 329 -11.51 7.36 -4.00
CA TRP A 329 -12.12 7.83 -2.77
C TRP A 329 -11.42 9.10 -2.29
N VAL A 330 -12.23 10.01 -1.76
CA VAL A 330 -11.79 11.19 -1.01
C VAL A 330 -12.57 11.19 0.28
N ASP A 331 -11.86 11.12 1.38
CA ASP A 331 -12.42 11.23 2.72
C ASP A 331 -12.23 12.64 3.24
N MET A 332 -13.28 13.20 3.85
CA MET A 332 -13.25 14.52 4.46
C MET A 332 -13.84 14.51 5.88
N ASP A 333 -14.14 13.33 6.43
CA ASP A 333 -14.83 13.17 7.71
C ASP A 333 -13.87 12.83 8.88
N GLY A 334 -12.56 13.00 8.68
CA GLY A 334 -11.51 12.63 9.64
C GLY A 334 -11.54 13.35 10.98
#